data_AF-A0A847YNC0-F1
#
_entry.id   AF-A0A847YNC0-F1
#
_cell.length_a   1.000
_cell.length_b   1.000
_cell.length_c   1.000
_cell.angle_alpha   90.00
_cell.angle_beta   90.00
_cell.angle_gamma   90.00
#
_symmetry.space_group_name_H-M   'P 1'
#
loop_
_entity.id
_entity.type
_entity.pdbx_description
1 polymer ?
#
loop_
_entity_poly.entity_id
_entity_poly.type
_entity_poly.pdbx_seq_one_letter_code
_entity_poly.pdbx_strand_id
1 'polypeptide(L)' 'MEIKKVLVIGAGQMGSGIAQVMAQGGMDVVLQDIEQRFVDKGLAG' A
#
# COMPACT_ATOMS: atom_id res chain seq x y z
N MET A 1 -0.40 -4.65 21.80
CA MET A 1 0.48 -3.90 20.88
C MET A 1 -0.40 -3.46 19.72
N GLU A 2 -0.51 -2.16 19.47
CA GLU A 2 -1.38 -1.62 18.42
C GLU A 2 -0.51 -1.21 17.22
N ILE A 3 -0.81 -1.76 16.04
CA ILE A 3 -0.09 -1.41 14.81
C ILE A 3 -0.71 -0.12 14.27
N LYS A 4 0.09 0.95 14.23
CA LYS A 4 -0.38 2.27 13.77
C LYS A 4 -0.03 2.56 12.31
N LYS A 5 1.10 2.02 11.83
CA LYS A 5 1.64 2.33 10.50
C LYS A 5 2.24 1.10 9.83
N VAL A 6 1.97 0.93 8.54
CA VAL A 6 2.42 -0.21 7.72
C VAL A 6 3.12 0.32 6.46
N LEU A 7 4.25 -0.30 6.10
CA LEU A 7 4.91 -0.10 4.81
C LEU A 7 4.66 -1.35 3.94
N VAL A 8 4.13 -1.14 2.74
CA VAL A 8 3.98 -2.17 1.70
C VAL A 8 4.98 -1.88 0.60
N ILE A 9 5.89 -2.83 0.35
CA ILE A 9 6.91 -2.75 -0.69
C ILE A 9 6.41 -3.52 -1.92
N GLY A 10 6.28 -2.81 -3.04
CA GLY A 10 5.70 -3.27 -4.30
C GLY A 10 4.25 -2.81 -4.45
N ALA A 11 3.94 -2.17 -5.58
CA ALA A 11 2.64 -1.64 -5.98
C ALA A 11 1.99 -2.43 -7.14
N GLY A 12 2.38 -3.70 -7.28
CA GLY A 12 1.67 -4.66 -8.14
C GLY A 12 0.34 -5.09 -7.52
N GLN A 13 -0.40 -5.98 -8.21
CA GLN A 13 -1.74 -6.41 -7.81
C GLN A 13 -1.85 -6.82 -6.33
N MET A 14 -0.91 -7.65 -5.85
CA MET A 14 -0.90 -8.10 -4.45
C MET A 14 -0.60 -6.95 -3.48
N GLY A 15 0.41 -6.13 -3.78
CA GLY A 15 0.84 -5.05 -2.89
C GLY A 15 -0.22 -3.96 -2.74
N SER A 16 -0.85 -3.55 -3.85
CA SER A 16 -1.98 -2.61 -3.79
C SER A 16 -3.17 -3.17 -3.01
N GLY A 17 -3.49 -4.47 -3.19
CA GLY A 17 -4.57 -5.12 -2.43
C GLY A 17 -4.28 -5.20 -0.93
N ILE A 18 -3.04 -5.51 -0.55
CA ILE A 18 -2.61 -5.48 0.86
C ILE A 18 -2.72 -4.05 1.42
N ALA A 19 -2.22 -3.06 0.68
CA ALA A 19 -2.31 -1.66 1.10
C ALA A 19 -3.76 -1.20 1.29
N GLN A 20 -4.66 -1.59 0.39
CA GLN A 20 -6.09 -1.29 0.47
C GLN A 20 -6.73 -1.91 1.72
N VAL A 21 -6.52 -3.21 1.97
CA VAL A 21 -7.10 -3.90 3.15
C VAL A 21 -6.59 -3.28 4.45
N MET A 22 -5.29 -2.95 4.50
CA MET A 22 -4.70 -2.31 5.69
C MET A 22 -5.26 -0.90 5.92
N ALA A 23 -5.41 -0.10 4.85
CA ALA A 23 -5.98 1.23 4.93
C ALA A 23 -7.47 1.18 5.33
N GLN A 24 -8.24 0.23 4.81
CA GLN A 24 -9.63 -0.02 5.22
C GLN A 24 -9.74 -0.46 6.68
N GLY A 25 -8.70 -1.11 7.21
CA GLY A 25 -8.57 -1.44 8.63
C GLY A 25 -8.21 -0.26 9.53
N GLY A 26 -8.09 0.96 8.99
CA GLY A 26 -7.80 2.18 9.76
C GLY A 26 -6.32 2.39 10.09
N MET A 27 -5.41 1.65 9.43
CA MET A 27 -3.97 1.84 9.59
C MET A 27 -3.44 2.91 8.64
N ASP A 28 -2.41 3.65 9.07
CA ASP A 28 -1.64 4.49 8.16
C ASP A 28 -0.77 3.61 7.24
N VAL A 29 -0.99 3.69 5.94
CA VAL A 29 -0.26 2.85 4.97
C VAL A 29 0.65 3.70 4.09
N VAL A 30 1.89 3.25 3.94
CA VAL A 30 2.82 3.73 2.92
C VAL A 30 2.98 2.65 1.87
N LEU A 31 2.67 2.97 0.61
CA LEU A 31 2.93 2.10 -0.54
C LEU A 31 4.18 2.61 -1.26
N GLN A 32 5.18 1.76 -1.43
CA GLN A 32 6.45 2.13 -2.05
C GLN A 32 6.81 1.15 -3.17
N ASP A 33 7.25 1.69 -4.29
CA ASP A 33 7.81 0.92 -5.41
C ASP A 33 9.08 1.62 -5.91
N ILE A 34 9.78 1.00 -6.87
CA ILE A 34 11.05 1.49 -7.43
C ILE A 34 10.88 2.83 -8.18
N GLU A 35 9.68 3.11 -8.68
CA GLU A 35 9.35 4.33 -9.39
C GLU A 35 7.92 4.75 -9.11
N GLN A 36 7.66 6.07 -9.12
CA GLN A 36 6.34 6.64 -8.81
C GLN A 36 5.23 6.10 -9.72
N ARG A 37 5.52 5.85 -11.01
CA ARG A 37 4.54 5.32 -11.98
C ARG A 37 3.91 3.99 -11.55
N PHE A 38 4.63 3.15 -10.80
CA PHE A 38 4.09 1.87 -10.32
C PHE A 38 3.15 2.08 -9.14
N VAL A 39 3.49 3.02 -8.25
CA VAL A 39 2.62 3.45 -7.16
C VAL A 39 1.34 4.06 -7.71
N ASP A 40 1.44 4.99 -8.66
CA ASP A 40 0.28 5.64 -9.29
C ASP A 40 -0.64 4.61 -9.95
N LYS A 41 -0.06 3.64 -10.69
CA LYS A 41 -0.81 2.53 -11.27
C LYS A 41 -1.48 1.66 -10.21
N GLY A 42 -0.77 1.36 -9.12
CA GLY A 42 -1.28 0.57 -8.01
C GLY A 42 -2.43 1.25 -7.26
N LEU A 43 -2.43 2.58 -7.18
CA LEU A 43 -3.48 3.41 -6.58
C LEU A 43 -4.67 3.66 -7.51
N ALA A 44 -4.47 3.57 -8.83
CA ALA A 44 -5.52 3.75 -9.84
C ALA A 44 -6.37 2.48 -10.07
N GLY A 45 -6.03 1.37 -9.41
CA GLY A 45 -6.69 0.06 -9.51
C GLY A 45 -8.05 -0.01 -8.84
#